data_AF-A0A7R9TI93-F1
#
_entry.id   AF-A0A7R9TI93-F1
#
_cell.length_a   1.000
_cell.length_b   1.000
_cell.length_c   1.000
_cell.angle_alpha   90.00
_cell.angle_beta   90.00
_cell.angle_gamma   90.00
#
_symmetry.space_group_name_H-M   'P 1'
#
loop_
_entity.id
_entity.type
_entity.pdbx_description
1 polymer ?
#
loop_
_entity_poly.entity_id
_entity_poly.type
_entity_poly.pdbx_seq_one_letter_code
_entity_poly.pdbx_strand_id
1 'polypeptide(L)'
;RFSNESKGMSTGVDYHAEGVKLLALQDKPAPPGRDAFYEDVTAIFKLPNGGTFYIGNIRAAQSAQTLAKHRIANVINAQDVDTENFHEHDPAFTYLRFPIAHWWSAPDINTTAGVLAFYRPLFAFVKEKLGKGENVMVHCL
;
A
#
# COMPACT_ATOMS: atom_id res chain seq x y z
N ARG A 1 -26.48 -25.02 -37.67
CA ARG A 1 -26.05 -25.07 -36.25
C ARG A 1 -24.58 -24.75 -36.19
N PHE A 2 -24.22 -23.48 -36.00
CA PHE A 2 -22.96 -23.09 -35.36
C PHE A 2 -23.28 -21.82 -34.59
N SER A 3 -23.33 -21.98 -33.27
CA SER A 3 -23.68 -20.94 -32.32
C SER A 3 -22.55 -19.93 -32.26
N ASN A 4 -22.92 -18.66 -32.38
CA ASN A 4 -22.06 -17.52 -32.16
C ASN A 4 -21.82 -17.40 -30.65
N GLU A 5 -20.73 -17.98 -30.14
CA GLU A 5 -20.31 -17.75 -28.75
C GLU A 5 -19.61 -16.38 -28.68
N SER A 6 -20.37 -15.39 -28.23
CA SER A 6 -19.86 -14.13 -27.74
C SER A 6 -18.83 -14.39 -26.63
N LYS A 7 -17.55 -14.18 -26.93
CA LYS A 7 -16.50 -14.02 -25.92
C LYS A 7 -16.90 -12.84 -25.03
N GLY A 8 -17.40 -13.14 -23.84
CA GLY A 8 -17.47 -12.19 -22.75
C GLY A 8 -16.07 -11.71 -22.44
N MET A 9 -15.75 -10.49 -22.89
CA MET A 9 -14.50 -9.82 -22.61
C MET A 9 -14.48 -9.53 -21.11
N SER A 10 -13.71 -10.30 -20.34
CA SER A 10 -13.51 -10.00 -18.93
C SER A 10 -12.87 -8.61 -18.86
N THR A 11 -13.58 -7.65 -18.28
CA THR A 11 -13.09 -6.29 -18.00
C THR A 11 -12.07 -6.32 -16.86
N GLY A 12 -11.06 -7.18 -16.97
CA GLY A 12 -10.01 -7.32 -15.98
C GLY A 12 -9.11 -6.08 -16.04
N VAL A 13 -8.94 -5.42 -14.90
CA VAL A 13 -7.97 -4.35 -14.73
C VAL A 13 -6.58 -4.92 -15.01
N ASP A 14 -5.83 -4.26 -15.91
CA ASP A 14 -4.43 -4.58 -16.13
C ASP A 14 -3.59 -4.00 -14.98
N TYR A 15 -3.22 -4.86 -14.02
CA TYR A 15 -2.41 -4.47 -12.88
C TYR A 15 -1.02 -3.94 -13.26
N HIS A 16 -0.46 -4.36 -14.40
CA HIS A 16 0.81 -3.82 -14.88
C HIS A 16 0.63 -2.36 -15.32
N ALA A 17 -0.38 -2.09 -16.15
CA ALA A 17 -0.69 -0.74 -16.61
C ALA A 17 -1.02 0.21 -15.44
N GLU A 18 -1.79 -0.25 -14.45
CA GLU A 18 -2.05 0.55 -13.23
C GLU A 18 -0.79 0.75 -12.38
N GLY A 19 0.06 -0.27 -12.26
CA GLY A 19 1.34 -0.16 -11.56
C GLY A 19 2.26 0.89 -12.18
N VAL A 20 2.35 0.93 -13.52
CA VAL A 20 3.14 1.94 -14.24
C VAL A 20 2.64 3.36 -13.97
N LYS A 21 1.31 3.58 -13.89
CA LYS A 21 0.75 4.89 -13.52
C LYS A 21 1.18 5.33 -12.13
N LEU A 22 1.23 4.39 -11.17
CA LEU A 22 1.67 4.68 -9.80
C LEU A 22 3.16 5.02 -9.74
N LEU A 23 4.01 4.29 -10.46
CA LEU A 23 5.45 4.57 -10.52
C LEU A 23 5.74 5.96 -11.11
N ALA A 24 5.00 6.37 -12.14
CA ALA A 24 5.13 7.70 -12.73
C ALA A 24 4.75 8.85 -11.78
N LEU A 25 4.06 8.59 -10.66
CA LEU A 25 3.84 9.60 -9.62
C LEU A 25 5.11 9.89 -8.82
N GLN A 26 6.04 8.93 -8.72
CA GLN A 26 7.29 9.06 -7.98
C GLN A 26 8.40 9.73 -8.80
N ASP A 27 8.36 9.62 -10.13
CA ASP A 27 9.38 10.18 -11.04
C ASP A 27 9.24 11.69 -11.31
N LYS A 28 8.33 12.40 -10.63
CA LYS A 28 8.13 13.83 -10.87
C LYS A 28 9.28 14.64 -10.25
N PRO A 29 10.05 15.42 -11.04
CA PRO A 29 11.07 16.29 -10.48
C PRO A 29 10.42 17.30 -9.55
N ALA A 30 11.10 17.62 -8.45
CA ALA A 30 10.61 18.62 -7.51
C ALA A 30 10.37 19.96 -8.22
N PRO A 31 9.30 20.70 -7.86
CA PRO A 31 9.07 22.03 -8.40
C PRO A 31 10.29 22.94 -8.18
N PRO A 32 10.60 23.87 -9.10
CA PRO A 32 11.72 24.79 -8.93
C PRO A 32 11.61 25.56 -7.60
N GLY A 33 12.67 25.54 -6.78
CA GLY A 33 12.71 26.21 -5.48
C GLY A 33 12.22 25.39 -4.29
N ARG A 34 11.85 24.12 -4.50
CA ARG A 34 11.88 23.09 -3.46
C ARG A 34 13.08 22.21 -3.74
N ASP A 35 13.93 21.94 -2.74
CA ASP A 35 14.85 20.82 -2.87
C ASP A 35 14.02 19.56 -3.18
N ALA A 36 14.64 18.55 -3.79
CA ALA A 36 14.02 17.26 -4.05
C ALA A 36 13.76 16.46 -2.75
N PHE A 37 13.10 17.11 -1.78
CA PHE A 37 12.59 16.49 -0.57
C PHE A 37 11.54 15.48 -1.02
N TYR A 38 11.92 14.21 -0.92
CA TYR A 38 10.97 13.15 -0.67
C TYR A 38 10.02 13.64 0.44
N GLU A 39 8.75 13.84 0.09
CA GLU A 39 7.74 14.08 1.12
C GLU A 39 7.70 12.86 2.03
N ASP A 40 7.65 13.05 3.34
CA ASP A 40 7.66 11.92 4.29
C ASP A 40 6.46 10.99 4.08
N VAL A 41 5.37 11.51 3.52
CA VAL A 41 4.16 10.77 3.20
C VAL A 41 3.48 11.32 1.94
N THR A 42 3.09 10.44 1.02
CA THR A 42 2.43 10.80 -0.24
C THR A 42 1.19 9.95 -0.45
N ALA A 43 0.06 10.59 -0.78
CA ALA A 43 -1.17 9.90 -1.17
C ALA A 43 -1.06 9.39 -2.61
N ILE A 44 -1.21 8.09 -2.83
CA ILE A 44 -1.12 7.49 -4.18
C ILE A 44 -2.48 7.09 -4.74
N PHE A 45 -3.48 6.86 -3.88
CA PHE A 45 -4.81 6.44 -4.29
C PHE A 45 -5.86 6.88 -3.28
N LYS A 46 -7.03 7.31 -3.77
CA LYS A 46 -8.15 7.73 -2.94
C LYS A 46 -9.47 7.19 -3.48
N LEU A 47 -10.25 6.58 -2.60
CA LEU A 47 -11.60 6.12 -2.89
C LEU A 47 -12.64 7.25 -2.72
N PRO A 48 -13.80 7.16 -3.40
CA PRO A 48 -14.90 8.12 -3.24
C PRO A 48 -15.43 8.25 -1.81
N ASN A 49 -15.32 7.19 -1.00
CA ASN A 49 -15.70 7.18 0.42
C ASN A 49 -14.70 7.92 1.33
N GLY A 50 -13.61 8.46 0.79
CA GLY A 50 -12.59 9.21 1.52
C GLY A 50 -11.37 8.38 1.95
N GLY A 51 -11.44 7.05 1.88
CA GLY A 51 -10.31 6.17 2.22
C GLY A 51 -9.14 6.43 1.28
N THR A 52 -7.98 6.75 1.85
CA THR A 52 -6.78 7.14 1.10
C THR A 52 -5.62 6.23 1.45
N PHE A 53 -4.93 5.73 0.43
CA PHE A 53 -3.73 4.92 0.56
C PHE A 53 -2.49 5.80 0.39
N TYR A 54 -1.58 5.70 1.35
CA TYR A 54 -0.37 6.49 1.43
C TYR A 54 0.87 5.60 1.36
N ILE A 55 1.94 6.14 0.76
CA ILE A 55 3.31 5.64 0.92
C ILE A 55 4.01 6.61 1.86
N GLY A 56 4.68 6.10 2.89
CA GLY A 56 5.49 6.90 3.80
C GLY A 56 6.88 6.32 4.04
N ASN A 57 7.77 7.15 4.58
CA ASN A 57 9.09 6.74 5.07
C ASN A 57 9.07 6.50 6.60
N ILE A 58 10.21 6.16 7.18
CA ILE A 58 10.31 5.94 8.63
C ILE A 58 9.97 7.19 9.46
N ARG A 59 10.24 8.40 8.95
CA ARG A 59 9.93 9.66 9.65
C ARG A 59 8.42 9.87 9.76
N ALA A 60 7.66 9.57 8.70
CA ALA A 60 6.20 9.58 8.75
C ALA A 60 5.65 8.55 9.73
N ALA A 61 6.22 7.33 9.76
CA ALA A 61 5.81 6.27 10.67
C ALA A 61 6.05 6.61 12.16
N GLN A 62 7.09 7.39 12.46
CA GLN A 62 7.43 7.85 13.82
C GLN A 62 6.61 9.05 14.27
N SER A 63 6.14 9.88 13.32
CA SER A 63 5.56 11.18 13.62
C SER A 63 4.05 11.07 13.84
N ALA A 64 3.63 10.98 15.11
CA ALA A 64 2.23 11.08 15.50
C ALA A 64 1.55 12.32 14.91
N GLN A 65 2.28 13.44 14.76
CA GLN A 65 1.77 14.66 14.13
C GLN A 65 1.49 14.46 12.64
N THR A 66 2.39 13.80 11.90
CA THR A 66 2.20 13.48 10.48
C THR A 66 1.02 12.53 10.32
N LEU A 67 0.96 11.47 11.12
CA LEU A 67 -0.14 10.50 11.09
C LEU A 67 -1.49 11.17 11.40
N ALA A 68 -1.56 12.01 12.43
CA ALA A 68 -2.77 12.76 12.79
C ALA A 68 -3.20 13.74 11.70
N LYS A 69 -2.26 14.52 11.13
CA LYS A 69 -2.52 15.46 10.03
C LYS A 69 -3.20 14.78 8.84
N HIS A 70 -2.81 13.55 8.55
CA HIS A 70 -3.35 12.76 7.44
C HIS A 70 -4.45 11.78 7.88
N ARG A 71 -4.89 11.81 9.15
CA ARG A 71 -5.86 10.86 9.73
C ARG A 71 -5.49 9.39 9.48
N ILE A 72 -4.21 9.08 9.49
CA ILE A 72 -3.68 7.72 9.32
C ILE A 72 -3.70 7.04 10.69
N ALA A 73 -4.49 5.98 10.79
CA ALA A 73 -4.56 5.11 11.97
C ALA A 73 -4.21 3.65 11.63
N ASN A 74 -4.11 3.32 10.34
CA ASN A 74 -3.81 1.97 9.87
C ASN A 74 -2.45 1.98 9.19
N VAL A 75 -1.48 1.26 9.75
CA VAL A 75 -0.08 1.30 9.32
C VAL A 75 0.40 -0.10 8.91
N ILE A 76 0.97 -0.20 7.73
CA ILE A 76 1.64 -1.41 7.24
C ILE A 76 3.14 -1.15 7.39
N ASN A 77 3.76 -1.87 8.32
CA ASN A 77 5.22 -1.87 8.47
C ASN A 77 5.80 -2.91 7.50
N ALA A 78 6.39 -2.43 6.42
CA ALA A 78 7.01 -3.26 5.39
C ALA A 78 8.50 -3.51 5.62
N GLN A 79 9.01 -3.21 6.81
CA GLN A 79 10.38 -3.53 7.21
C GLN A 79 10.46 -4.96 7.80
N ASP A 80 11.57 -5.30 8.45
CA ASP A 80 11.83 -6.64 8.99
C ASP A 80 10.86 -7.06 10.12
N VAL A 81 10.87 -8.35 10.48
CA VAL A 81 10.01 -8.92 11.53
C VAL A 81 10.24 -8.30 12.91
N ASP A 82 11.44 -7.82 13.18
CA ASP A 82 11.86 -7.28 14.47
C ASP A 82 11.87 -5.74 14.52
N THR A 83 11.46 -5.05 13.45
CA THR A 83 11.46 -3.58 13.46
C THR A 83 10.33 -3.03 14.30
N GLU A 84 10.56 -1.88 14.94
CA GLU A 84 9.57 -1.27 15.80
C GLU A 84 8.34 -0.78 15.02
N ASN A 85 7.15 -0.97 15.59
CA ASN A 85 5.95 -0.24 15.25
C ASN A 85 5.78 0.88 16.28
N PHE A 86 6.14 2.12 15.92
CA PHE A 86 6.30 3.24 16.86
C PHE A 86 5.08 3.57 17.74
N HIS A 87 3.88 3.15 17.32
CA HIS A 87 2.64 3.41 18.03
C HIS A 87 1.84 2.11 18.32
N GLU A 88 2.49 0.95 18.36
CA GLU A 88 1.81 -0.36 18.56
C GLU A 88 1.12 -0.51 19.92
N HIS A 89 1.57 0.25 20.93
CA HIS A 89 0.93 0.28 22.25
C HIS A 89 -0.20 1.30 22.37
N ASP A 90 -0.43 2.12 21.34
CA ASP A 90 -1.55 3.05 21.29
C ASP A 90 -2.76 2.37 20.61
N PRO A 91 -3.89 2.16 21.30
CA PRO A 91 -5.07 1.51 20.74
C PRO A 91 -5.72 2.29 19.59
N ALA A 92 -5.34 3.55 19.36
CA ALA A 92 -5.77 4.32 18.21
C ALA A 92 -5.17 3.81 16.89
N PHE A 93 -4.09 3.01 16.94
CA PHE A 93 -3.42 2.49 15.76
C PHE A 93 -3.68 1.00 15.55
N THR A 94 -3.89 0.61 14.29
CA THR A 94 -3.88 -0.79 13.86
C THR A 94 -2.67 -1.03 12.96
N TYR A 95 -1.85 -2.02 13.30
CA TYR A 95 -0.68 -2.39 12.52
C TYR A 95 -0.89 -3.69 11.74
N LEU A 96 -0.31 -3.74 10.54
CA LEU A 96 0.03 -4.97 9.84
C LEU A 96 1.54 -5.00 9.67
N ARG A 97 2.20 -6.00 10.27
CA ARG A 97 3.60 -6.32 9.97
C ARG A 97 3.65 -7.14 8.69
N PHE A 98 4.34 -6.64 7.66
CA PHE A 98 4.41 -7.26 6.35
C PHE A 98 5.86 -7.26 5.83
N PRO A 99 6.71 -8.18 6.29
CA PRO A 99 8.15 -8.13 6.05
C PRO A 99 8.53 -8.48 4.61
N ILE A 100 8.41 -7.49 3.72
CA ILE A 100 8.55 -7.69 2.28
C ILE A 100 9.94 -8.20 1.91
N ALA A 101 10.99 -7.83 2.65
CA ALA A 101 12.36 -8.29 2.40
C ALA A 101 12.51 -9.83 2.42
N HIS A 102 11.61 -10.54 3.09
CA HIS A 102 11.59 -12.00 3.20
C HIS A 102 10.65 -12.68 2.18
N TRP A 103 10.14 -11.95 1.19
CA TRP A 103 9.22 -12.50 0.19
C TRP A 103 9.76 -13.77 -0.49
N TRP A 104 11.06 -13.79 -0.79
CA TRP A 104 11.73 -14.87 -1.52
C TRP A 104 11.81 -16.19 -0.74
N SER A 105 11.68 -16.16 0.59
CA SER A 105 11.65 -17.35 1.44
C SER A 105 10.23 -17.86 1.72
N ALA A 106 9.21 -17.14 1.22
CA ALA A 106 7.82 -17.54 1.41
C ALA A 106 7.50 -18.86 0.65
N PRO A 107 6.60 -19.70 1.20
CA PRO A 107 6.19 -20.93 0.53
C PRO A 107 5.63 -20.67 -0.88
N ASP A 108 6.06 -21.51 -1.83
CA ASP A 108 5.57 -21.53 -3.22
C ASP A 108 5.67 -20.19 -3.97
N ILE A 109 6.59 -19.29 -3.58
CA ILE A 109 6.70 -17.94 -4.14
C ILE A 109 7.01 -17.89 -5.64
N ASN A 110 7.53 -18.99 -6.19
CA ASN A 110 7.75 -19.17 -7.63
C ASN A 110 6.46 -19.53 -8.40
N THR A 111 5.33 -19.66 -7.71
CA THR A 111 4.01 -19.95 -8.30
C THR A 111 3.08 -18.76 -8.13
N THR A 112 2.12 -18.60 -9.06
CA THR A 112 1.06 -17.59 -8.92
C THR A 112 0.28 -17.75 -7.61
N ALA A 113 0.02 -18.99 -7.19
CA ALA A 113 -0.73 -19.27 -5.97
C ALA A 113 0.04 -18.83 -4.71
N GLY A 114 1.35 -19.09 -4.63
CA GLY A 114 2.19 -18.68 -3.51
C GLY A 114 2.37 -17.17 -3.45
N VAL A 115 2.58 -16.49 -4.59
CA VAL A 115 2.59 -15.01 -4.63
C VAL A 115 1.27 -14.44 -4.12
N LEU A 116 0.14 -14.96 -4.58
CA LEU A 116 -1.18 -14.51 -4.10
C LEU A 116 -1.38 -14.80 -2.61
N ALA A 117 -0.90 -15.95 -2.12
CA ALA A 117 -0.96 -16.29 -0.70
C ALA A 117 -0.13 -15.34 0.16
N PHE A 118 1.08 -15.00 -0.30
CA PHE A 118 1.98 -14.06 0.37
C PHE A 118 1.37 -12.66 0.49
N TYR A 119 0.79 -12.10 -0.58
CA TYR A 119 0.18 -10.77 -0.56
C TYR A 119 -1.24 -10.72 0.02
N ARG A 120 -1.90 -11.86 0.21
CA ARG A 120 -3.26 -11.95 0.75
C ARG A 120 -3.50 -11.14 2.03
N PRO A 121 -2.67 -11.24 3.09
CA PRO A 121 -2.88 -10.44 4.31
C PRO A 121 -2.83 -8.93 4.04
N LEU A 122 -1.89 -8.48 3.19
CA LEU A 122 -1.80 -7.08 2.78
C LEU A 122 -3.07 -6.63 2.04
N PHE A 123 -3.53 -7.40 1.04
CA PHE A 123 -4.75 -7.05 0.31
C PHE A 123 -5.99 -7.06 1.20
N ALA A 124 -6.11 -8.02 2.11
CA ALA A 124 -7.23 -8.10 3.06
C ALA A 124 -7.28 -6.86 3.96
N PHE A 125 -6.14 -6.49 4.56
CA PHE A 125 -6.01 -5.33 5.42
C PHE A 125 -6.37 -4.04 4.68
N VAL A 126 -5.77 -3.82 3.51
CA VAL A 126 -6.02 -2.61 2.71
C VAL A 126 -7.48 -2.51 2.28
N LYS A 127 -8.05 -3.61 1.78
CA LYS A 127 -9.44 -3.64 1.32
C LYS A 127 -10.42 -3.36 2.47
N GLU A 128 -10.18 -3.95 3.64
CA GLU A 128 -11.03 -3.73 4.81
C GLU A 128 -11.02 -2.26 5.26
N LYS A 129 -9.82 -1.71 5.49
CA LYS A 129 -9.65 -0.37 6.06
C LYS A 129 -10.08 0.73 5.09
N LEU A 130 -9.61 0.68 3.83
CA LEU A 130 -10.03 1.64 2.81
C LEU A 130 -11.54 1.53 2.52
N GLY A 131 -12.12 0.33 2.56
CA GLY A 131 -13.56 0.12 2.38
C GLY A 131 -14.41 0.84 3.42
N LYS A 132 -13.89 1.02 4.64
CA LYS A 132 -14.51 1.80 5.73
C LYS A 132 -14.28 3.31 5.62
N GLY A 133 -13.58 3.78 4.59
CA GLY A 133 -13.20 5.18 4.42
C GLY A 133 -12.02 5.61 5.31
N GLU A 134 -11.34 4.64 5.92
CA GLU A 134 -10.17 4.87 6.77
C GLU A 134 -8.91 4.97 5.91
N ASN A 135 -7.92 5.73 6.39
CA ASN A 135 -6.65 5.90 5.69
C ASN A 135 -5.65 4.82 6.10
N VAL A 136 -4.91 4.32 5.12
CA VAL A 136 -3.87 3.31 5.30
C VAL A 136 -2.55 3.87 4.80
N MET A 137 -1.47 3.68 5.54
CA MET A 137 -0.11 3.99 5.10
C MET A 137 0.75 2.74 5.09
N VAL A 138 1.46 2.49 4.00
CA VAL A 138 2.59 1.54 3.99
C VAL A 138 3.90 2.30 4.12
N HIS A 139 4.81 1.83 4.96
CA HIS A 139 6.14 2.40 5.07
C HIS A 139 7.24 1.33 5.07
N CYS A 140 8.43 1.75 4.69
CA CYS A 140 9.67 1.00 4.89
C CYS A 140 10.67 1.89 5.65
N LEU A 141 11.89 2.07 5.12
CA LEU A 141 12.90 3.02 5.58
C LEU A 141 12.58 4.46 5.13
#